data_AF-A0A2H0US08-F1
#
_entry.id   AF-A0A2H0US08-F1
#
_cell.length_a   1.000
_cell.length_b   1.000
_cell.length_c   1.000
_cell.angle_alpha   90.00
_cell.angle_beta   90.00
_cell.angle_gamma   90.00
#
_symmetry.space_group_name_H-M   'P 1'
#
loop_
_entity.id
_entity.type
_entity.pdbx_description
1 polymer ?
#
loop_
_entity_poly.entity_id
_entity_poly.type
_entity_poly.pdbx_seq_one_letter_code
_entity_poly.pdbx_strand_id
1 'polypeptide(L)'
;MAFTGSLQKKFILQVSLAGGIIFLLVIAHVFVVFDIKRRNKNIQEMRSEAAFNQQATQSFVLLTEQEKQANKYSDFLNNILPARDDLIHFNQVLRDLASNYDASVGFVFGVESPSTETSPGSTSFRLTIDAPADKFSDFIEAFDTISYLVAFDSIEYSRLDSGFVRVQISGRVFTK
;
A
#
# COMPACT_ATOMS: atom_id res chain seq x y z
N MET A 1 -34.30 -35.28 87.96
CA MET A 1 -33.53 -35.02 86.72
C MET A 1 -34.46 -34.54 85.59
N ALA A 2 -34.98 -33.30 85.66
CA ALA A 2 -35.92 -32.79 84.64
C ALA A 2 -35.58 -31.38 84.11
N PHE A 3 -34.48 -30.78 84.56
CA PHE A 3 -34.14 -29.39 84.27
C PHE A 3 -33.26 -29.19 83.02
N THR A 4 -32.76 -30.27 82.42
CA THR A 4 -31.80 -30.21 81.29
C THR A 4 -32.47 -30.12 79.91
N GLY A 5 -33.71 -30.60 79.76
CA GLY A 5 -34.38 -30.67 78.45
C GLY A 5 -34.93 -29.32 77.92
N SER A 6 -35.26 -28.37 78.80
CA SER A 6 -35.81 -27.06 78.38
C SER A 6 -34.71 -26.07 77.94
N LEU A 7 -33.53 -26.14 78.58
CA LEU A 7 -32.35 -25.36 78.21
C LEU A 7 -31.79 -25.79 76.85
N GLN A 8 -31.73 -27.10 76.59
CA GLN A 8 -31.29 -27.64 75.30
C GLN A 8 -32.19 -27.20 74.14
N LYS A 9 -33.52 -27.17 74.34
CA LYS A 9 -34.46 -26.71 73.29
C LYS A 9 -34.28 -25.22 72.96
N LYS A 10 -34.08 -24.36 73.96
CA LYS A 10 -33.84 -22.92 73.72
C LYS A 10 -32.51 -22.66 73.03
N PHE A 11 -31.48 -23.43 73.38
CA PHE A 11 -30.16 -23.33 72.77
C PHE A 11 -30.17 -23.76 71.29
N ILE A 12 -30.82 -24.89 70.98
CA ILE A 12 -30.97 -25.38 69.59
C ILE A 12 -31.73 -24.36 68.73
N LEU A 13 -32.76 -23.72 69.28
CA LEU A 13 -33.58 -22.76 68.55
C LEU A 13 -32.81 -21.47 68.22
N GLN A 14 -31.98 -20.97 69.14
CA GLN A 14 -31.11 -19.81 68.89
C GLN A 14 -29.99 -20.13 67.89
N VAL A 15 -29.36 -21.30 67.99
CA VAL A 15 -28.31 -21.73 67.04
C VAL A 15 -28.89 -21.94 65.64
N SER A 16 -30.09 -22.50 65.53
CA SER A 16 -30.82 -22.65 64.27
C SER A 16 -31.12 -21.29 63.63
N LEU A 17 -31.59 -20.32 64.41
CA LEU A 17 -31.91 -18.98 63.91
C LEU A 17 -30.65 -18.24 63.43
N ALA A 18 -29.57 -18.28 64.22
CA ALA A 18 -28.29 -17.69 63.83
C ALA A 18 -27.70 -18.37 62.58
N GLY A 19 -27.77 -19.70 62.51
CA GLY A 19 -27.34 -20.48 61.35
C GLY A 19 -28.13 -20.14 60.09
N GLY A 20 -29.44 -19.94 60.21
CA GLY A 20 -30.30 -19.53 59.09
C GLY A 20 -29.92 -18.16 58.53
N ILE A 21 -29.62 -17.19 59.40
CA ILE A 21 -29.17 -15.85 58.99
C ILE A 21 -27.81 -15.92 58.27
N ILE A 22 -26.86 -16.67 58.83
CA ILE A 22 -25.54 -16.86 58.22
C ILE A 22 -25.68 -17.53 56.84
N PHE A 23 -26.52 -18.55 56.73
CA PHE A 23 -26.76 -19.25 55.48
C PHE A 23 -27.33 -18.32 54.40
N LEU A 24 -28.30 -17.47 54.77
CA LEU A 24 -28.90 -16.49 53.86
C LEU A 24 -27.86 -15.45 53.39
N LEU A 25 -27.00 -14.98 54.30
CA LEU A 25 -25.89 -14.07 53.96
C LEU A 25 -24.88 -14.72 53.00
N VAL A 26 -24.56 -16.01 53.18
CA VAL A 26 -23.66 -16.72 52.26
C VAL A 26 -24.26 -16.82 50.86
N ILE A 27 -25.56 -17.15 50.75
CA ILE A 27 -26.24 -17.20 49.45
C ILE A 27 -26.23 -15.83 48.77
N ALA A 28 -26.58 -14.77 49.52
CA ALA A 28 -26.56 -13.41 48.99
C ALA A 28 -25.15 -13.01 48.53
N HIS A 29 -24.12 -13.34 49.31
CA HIS A 29 -22.73 -13.07 48.96
C HIS A 29 -22.31 -13.77 47.66
N VAL A 30 -22.62 -15.08 47.53
CA VAL A 30 -22.32 -15.84 46.32
C VAL A 30 -23.02 -15.24 45.11
N PHE A 31 -24.30 -14.86 45.23
CA PHE A 31 -25.06 -14.26 44.15
C PHE A 31 -24.43 -12.95 43.65
N VAL A 32 -24.04 -12.07 44.59
CA VAL A 32 -23.38 -10.80 44.28
C VAL A 32 -22.03 -11.02 43.59
N VAL A 33 -21.21 -11.97 44.07
CA VAL A 33 -19.92 -12.28 43.45
C VAL A 33 -20.09 -12.80 42.02
N PHE A 34 -21.10 -13.64 41.77
CA PHE A 34 -21.40 -14.12 40.43
C PHE A 34 -21.86 -12.98 39.50
N ASP A 35 -22.72 -12.09 39.96
CA ASP A 35 -23.19 -10.95 39.16
C ASP A 35 -22.04 -9.99 38.82
N ILE A 36 -21.17 -9.68 39.79
CA ILE A 36 -19.99 -8.84 39.56
C ILE A 36 -19.04 -9.48 38.55
N LYS A 37 -18.77 -10.79 38.67
CA LYS A 37 -17.90 -11.50 37.71
C LYS A 37 -18.48 -11.46 36.30
N ARG A 38 -19.79 -11.67 36.14
CA ARG A 38 -20.46 -11.61 34.84
C ARG A 38 -20.38 -10.21 34.23
N ARG A 39 -20.66 -9.17 35.02
CA ARG A 39 -20.56 -7.77 34.57
C ARG A 39 -19.14 -7.40 34.18
N ASN A 40 -18.14 -7.79 34.97
CA ASN A 40 -16.74 -7.54 34.64
C ASN A 40 -16.34 -8.23 33.33
N LYS A 41 -16.79 -9.46 33.09
CA LYS A 41 -16.54 -10.16 31.82
C LYS A 41 -17.13 -9.40 30.64
N ASN A 42 -18.40 -8.98 30.74
CA ASN A 42 -19.06 -8.19 29.69
C ASN A 42 -18.34 -6.86 29.43
N ILE A 43 -17.88 -6.17 30.48
CA ILE A 43 -17.12 -4.91 30.34
C ILE A 43 -15.80 -5.15 29.62
N GLN A 44 -15.10 -6.24 29.91
CA GLN A 44 -13.85 -6.59 29.22
C GLN A 44 -14.09 -6.90 27.75
N GLU A 45 -15.15 -7.65 27.43
CA GLU A 45 -15.54 -7.93 26.04
C GLU A 45 -15.87 -6.63 25.28
N MET A 46 -16.70 -5.76 25.86
CA MET A 46 -17.03 -4.45 25.26
C MET A 46 -15.80 -3.56 25.06
N ARG A 47 -14.85 -3.57 26.01
CA ARG A 47 -13.59 -2.82 25.87
C ARG A 47 -12.72 -3.38 24.75
N SER A 48 -12.64 -4.70 24.63
CA SER A 48 -11.90 -5.36 23.56
C SER A 48 -12.50 -5.03 22.19
N GLU A 49 -13.83 -5.06 22.09
CA GLU A 49 -14.54 -4.71 20.85
C GLU A 49 -14.36 -3.22 20.52
N ALA A 50 -14.47 -2.32 21.49
CA ALA A 50 -14.21 -0.90 21.29
C ALA A 50 -12.77 -0.63 20.82
N ALA A 51 -11.79 -1.30 21.42
CA ALA A 51 -10.38 -1.18 21.01
C ALA A 51 -10.16 -1.69 19.58
N PHE A 52 -10.76 -2.83 19.23
CA PHE A 52 -10.71 -3.38 17.87
C PHE A 52 -11.33 -2.42 16.85
N ASN A 53 -12.52 -1.88 17.15
CA ASN A 53 -13.22 -0.94 16.28
C ASN A 53 -12.45 0.38 16.13
N GLN A 54 -11.82 0.85 17.21
CA GLN A 54 -10.96 2.03 17.17
C GLN A 54 -9.75 1.80 16.25
N GLN A 55 -9.09 0.65 16.37
CA GLN A 55 -7.96 0.30 15.51
C GLN A 55 -8.38 0.16 14.04
N ALA A 56 -9.51 -0.50 13.76
CA ALA A 56 -10.06 -0.62 12.41
C ALA A 56 -10.36 0.75 11.80
N THR A 57 -10.93 1.67 12.59
CA THR A 57 -11.22 3.04 12.17
C THR A 57 -9.94 3.82 11.87
N GLN A 58 -8.92 3.70 12.72
CA GLN A 58 -7.62 4.34 12.50
C GLN A 58 -6.94 3.84 11.22
N SER A 59 -6.99 2.53 10.97
CA SER A 59 -6.48 1.94 9.72
C SER A 59 -7.25 2.46 8.51
N PHE A 60 -8.58 2.55 8.59
CA PHE A 60 -9.40 3.09 7.51
C PHE A 60 -9.03 4.55 7.20
N VAL A 61 -8.94 5.40 8.23
CA VAL A 61 -8.52 6.81 8.07
C VAL A 61 -7.14 6.91 7.42
N LEU A 62 -6.18 6.08 7.85
CA LEU A 62 -4.85 6.05 7.26
C LEU A 62 -4.88 5.65 5.77
N LEU A 63 -5.65 4.62 5.42
CA LEU A 63 -5.80 4.17 4.04
C LEU A 63 -6.46 5.22 3.15
N THR A 64 -7.51 5.89 3.65
CA THR A 64 -8.16 7.00 2.93
C THR A 64 -7.21 8.19 2.72
N GLU A 65 -6.38 8.51 3.72
CA GLU A 65 -5.36 9.56 3.56
C GLU A 65 -4.31 9.16 2.51
N GLN A 66 -3.82 7.92 2.54
CA GLN A 66 -2.89 7.38 1.55
C GLN A 66 -3.48 7.37 0.13
N GLU A 67 -4.73 6.96 -0.01
CA GLU A 67 -5.47 7.00 -1.28
C GLU A 67 -5.56 8.44 -1.81
N LYS A 68 -5.91 9.41 -0.94
CA LYS A 68 -5.98 10.82 -1.33
C LYS A 68 -4.63 11.35 -1.79
N GLN A 69 -3.53 10.97 -1.14
CA GLN A 69 -2.19 11.35 -1.60
C GLN A 69 -1.84 10.66 -2.93
N ALA A 70 -2.13 9.36 -3.08
CA ALA A 70 -1.91 8.62 -4.32
C ALA A 70 -2.69 9.22 -5.50
N ASN A 71 -3.94 9.63 -5.30
CA ASN A 71 -4.76 10.28 -6.33
C ASN A 71 -4.16 11.59 -6.83
N LYS A 72 -3.54 12.40 -5.97
CA LYS A 72 -2.83 13.61 -6.41
C LYS A 72 -1.67 13.29 -7.35
N TYR A 73 -0.95 12.19 -7.10
CA TYR A 73 0.12 11.74 -7.98
C TYR A 73 -0.41 11.06 -9.24
N SER A 74 -1.58 10.42 -9.17
CA SER A 74 -2.26 9.86 -10.35
C SER A 74 -2.59 10.94 -11.37
N ASP A 75 -3.15 12.08 -10.95
CA ASP A 75 -3.44 13.21 -11.85
C ASP A 75 -2.16 13.76 -12.50
N PHE A 76 -1.07 13.85 -11.74
CA PHE A 76 0.24 14.26 -12.27
C PHE A 76 0.78 13.24 -13.30
N LEU A 77 0.74 11.95 -12.98
CA LEU A 77 1.19 10.87 -13.89
C LEU A 77 0.32 10.82 -15.16
N ASN A 78 -0.99 10.98 -15.05
CA ASN A 78 -1.92 11.03 -16.18
C ASN A 78 -1.66 12.21 -17.12
N ASN A 79 -1.12 13.31 -16.60
CA ASN A 79 -0.74 14.49 -17.40
C ASN A 79 0.62 14.33 -18.09
N ILE A 80 1.50 13.46 -17.59
CA ILE A 80 2.85 13.25 -18.14
C ILE A 80 2.89 12.05 -19.07
N LEU A 81 2.06 11.03 -18.83
CA LEU A 81 2.00 9.85 -19.68
C LEU A 81 1.22 10.18 -20.97
N PRO A 82 1.88 10.10 -22.14
CA PRO A 82 1.23 10.37 -23.41
C PRO A 82 0.14 9.34 -23.72
N ALA A 83 -0.82 9.72 -24.56
CA ALA A 83 -1.73 8.73 -25.13
C ALA A 83 -0.96 7.79 -26.07
N ARG A 84 -1.49 6.58 -26.25
CA ARG A 84 -0.92 5.61 -27.19
C ARG A 84 -0.73 6.19 -28.60
N ASP A 85 -1.67 7.01 -29.06
CA ASP A 85 -1.62 7.63 -30.39
C ASP A 85 -0.51 8.70 -30.48
N ASP A 86 -0.11 9.31 -29.36
CA ASP A 86 0.94 10.32 -29.29
C ASP A 86 2.36 9.74 -29.35
N LEU A 87 2.50 8.41 -29.17
CA LEU A 87 3.78 7.72 -29.36
C LEU A 87 4.28 7.80 -30.81
N ILE A 88 3.38 7.97 -31.78
CA ILE A 88 3.78 8.16 -33.18
C ILE A 88 4.66 9.42 -33.32
N HIS A 89 4.34 10.47 -32.56
CA HIS A 89 5.14 11.71 -32.53
C HIS A 89 6.49 11.53 -31.86
N PHE A 90 6.66 10.58 -30.92
CA PHE A 90 7.93 10.33 -30.26
C PHE A 90 9.04 9.99 -31.27
N ASN A 91 8.77 9.10 -32.21
CA ASN A 91 9.73 8.75 -33.26
C ASN A 91 10.06 9.96 -34.17
N GLN A 92 9.09 10.82 -34.44
CA GLN A 92 9.31 12.04 -35.22
C GLN A 92 10.21 13.03 -34.47
N VAL A 93 9.92 13.29 -33.19
CA VAL A 93 10.73 14.16 -32.31
C VAL A 93 12.18 13.66 -32.23
N LEU A 94 12.38 12.34 -32.11
CA LEU A 94 13.73 11.76 -32.08
C LEU A 94 14.49 11.96 -33.39
N ARG A 95 13.82 11.84 -34.53
CA ARG A 95 14.44 12.08 -35.84
C ARG A 95 14.79 13.54 -36.04
N ASP A 96 13.89 14.44 -35.67
CA ASP A 96 14.12 15.89 -35.75
C ASP A 96 15.27 16.30 -34.83
N LEU A 97 15.34 15.74 -33.61
CA LEU A 97 16.43 15.96 -32.68
C LEU A 97 17.76 15.45 -33.25
N ALA A 98 17.79 14.23 -33.79
CA ALA A 98 19.00 13.63 -34.34
C ALA A 98 19.58 14.45 -35.51
N SER A 99 18.70 14.99 -36.36
CA SER A 99 19.08 15.86 -37.48
C SER A 99 19.85 17.11 -37.04
N ASN A 100 19.59 17.64 -35.83
CA ASN A 100 20.29 18.84 -35.33
C ASN A 100 21.74 18.55 -34.88
N TYR A 101 22.10 17.28 -34.70
CA TYR A 101 23.41 16.85 -34.19
C TYR A 101 24.17 15.94 -35.17
N ASP A 102 23.80 15.99 -36.46
CA ASP A 102 24.34 15.12 -37.51
C ASP A 102 24.23 13.62 -37.16
N ALA A 103 23.23 13.26 -36.36
CA ALA A 103 22.96 11.92 -35.92
C ALA A 103 21.85 11.27 -36.76
N SER A 104 21.96 9.96 -36.98
CA SER A 104 20.92 9.14 -37.59
C SER A 104 20.25 8.29 -36.51
N VAL A 105 18.92 8.25 -36.52
CA VAL A 105 18.12 7.48 -35.57
C VAL A 105 17.26 6.46 -36.31
N GLY A 106 17.46 5.19 -35.96
CA GLY A 106 16.56 4.09 -36.29
C GLY A 106 15.72 3.74 -35.06
N PHE A 107 14.39 3.81 -35.19
CA PHE A 107 13.48 3.51 -34.09
C PHE A 107 12.43 2.48 -34.52
N VAL A 108 12.22 1.46 -33.68
CA VAL A 108 11.25 0.38 -33.91
C VAL A 108 10.45 0.12 -32.64
N PHE A 109 9.12 0.14 -32.76
CA PHE A 109 8.22 -0.31 -31.70
C PHE A 109 8.20 -1.84 -31.63
N GLY A 110 8.17 -2.35 -30.41
CA GLY A 110 8.07 -3.76 -30.07
C GLY A 110 6.69 -4.14 -29.53
N VAL A 111 6.68 -5.06 -28.58
CA VAL A 111 5.47 -5.56 -27.93
C VAL A 111 4.86 -4.48 -27.03
N GLU A 112 3.54 -4.36 -27.11
CA GLU A 112 2.71 -3.51 -26.25
C GLU A 112 2.15 -4.32 -25.08
N SER A 113 2.19 -3.72 -23.89
CA SER A 113 1.61 -4.24 -22.65
C SER A 113 0.49 -3.28 -22.20
N PRO A 114 -0.75 -3.77 -22.05
CA PRO A 114 -1.86 -2.93 -21.61
C PRO A 114 -1.69 -2.50 -20.15
N SER A 115 -2.31 -1.37 -19.80
CA SER A 115 -2.38 -0.88 -18.42
C SER A 115 -3.14 -1.86 -17.52
N THR A 116 -2.71 -1.99 -16.26
CA THR A 116 -3.36 -2.78 -15.20
C THR A 116 -3.64 -1.89 -13.99
N GLU A 117 -4.34 -2.41 -12.98
CA GLU A 117 -4.59 -1.69 -11.72
C GLU A 117 -3.29 -1.30 -10.98
N THR A 118 -2.18 -1.98 -11.26
CA THR A 118 -0.91 -1.80 -10.55
C THR A 118 0.22 -1.25 -11.41
N SER A 119 0.06 -1.20 -12.74
CA SER A 119 1.10 -0.81 -13.67
C SER A 119 0.55 -0.02 -14.87
N PRO A 120 1.21 1.08 -15.28
CA PRO A 120 0.85 1.78 -16.52
C PRO A 120 1.08 0.89 -17.74
N GLY A 121 0.39 1.23 -18.84
CA GLY A 121 0.65 0.62 -20.14
C GLY A 121 2.07 0.93 -20.59
N SER A 122 2.63 0.07 -21.44
CA SER A 122 3.94 0.35 -22.02
C SER A 122 4.10 -0.25 -23.40
N THR A 123 4.91 0.39 -24.23
CA THR A 123 5.34 -0.15 -25.51
C THR A 123 6.85 -0.31 -25.47
N SER A 124 7.33 -1.52 -25.69
CA SER A 124 8.77 -1.74 -25.86
C SER A 124 9.27 -1.08 -27.14
N PHE A 125 10.53 -0.67 -27.15
CA PHE A 125 11.16 -0.10 -28.33
C PHE A 125 12.62 -0.55 -28.45
N ARG A 126 13.12 -0.44 -29.67
CA ARG A 126 14.54 -0.49 -30.00
C ARG A 126 14.93 0.78 -30.73
N LEU A 127 15.94 1.45 -30.21
CA LEU A 127 16.52 2.68 -30.73
C LEU A 127 17.97 2.41 -31.13
N THR A 128 18.35 2.78 -32.34
CA THR A 128 19.73 2.77 -32.81
C THR A 128 20.10 4.19 -33.18
N ILE A 129 21.16 4.71 -32.57
CA ILE A 129 21.67 6.06 -32.81
C ILE A 129 23.07 5.90 -33.40
N ASP A 130 23.28 6.51 -34.57
CA ASP A 130 24.60 6.66 -35.18
C ASP A 130 24.96 8.14 -35.19
N ALA A 131 25.98 8.55 -34.45
CA ALA A 131 26.36 9.96 -34.32
C ALA A 131 27.88 10.16 -34.35
N PRO A 132 28.40 11.33 -34.74
CA PRO A 132 29.80 11.69 -34.55
C PRO A 132 30.20 11.61 -33.07
N ALA A 133 31.38 11.06 -32.77
CA ALA A 133 31.81 10.83 -31.39
C ALA A 133 31.88 12.12 -30.53
N ASP A 134 32.16 13.26 -31.18
CA ASP A 134 32.25 14.60 -30.59
C ASP A 134 30.89 15.27 -30.36
N LYS A 135 29.81 14.76 -30.98
CA LYS A 135 28.43 15.28 -30.86
C LYS A 135 27.50 14.37 -30.05
N PHE A 136 27.93 13.15 -29.78
CA PHE A 136 27.11 12.16 -29.09
C PHE A 136 26.72 12.57 -27.66
N SER A 137 27.63 13.20 -26.90
CA SER A 137 27.32 13.69 -25.56
C SER A 137 26.19 14.72 -25.57
N ASP A 138 26.27 15.66 -26.49
CA ASP A 138 25.32 16.77 -26.62
C ASP A 138 23.95 16.25 -27.06
N PHE A 139 23.94 15.24 -27.93
CA PHE A 139 22.71 14.55 -28.34
C PHE A 139 22.03 13.84 -27.16
N ILE A 140 22.79 13.12 -26.33
CA ILE A 140 22.23 12.41 -25.16
C ILE A 140 21.69 13.39 -24.12
N GLU A 141 22.40 14.50 -23.89
CA GLU A 141 21.91 15.55 -22.99
C GLU A 141 20.60 16.16 -23.50
N ALA A 142 20.49 16.40 -24.80
CA ALA A 142 19.25 16.89 -25.40
C ALA A 142 18.12 15.84 -25.37
N PHE A 143 18.44 14.56 -25.54
CA PHE A 143 17.48 13.45 -25.45
C PHE A 143 16.88 13.31 -24.04
N ASP A 144 17.65 13.58 -22.98
CA ASP A 144 17.16 13.54 -21.60
C ASP A 144 16.12 14.63 -21.28
N THR A 145 16.04 15.69 -22.10
CA THR A 145 15.04 16.76 -21.94
C THR A 145 13.67 16.44 -22.53
N ILE A 146 13.53 15.31 -23.23
CA ILE A 146 12.30 14.92 -23.91
C ILE A 146 11.20 14.59 -22.88
N SER A 147 9.99 15.11 -23.09
CA SER A 147 8.85 14.98 -22.15
C SER A 147 8.16 13.59 -22.18
N TYR A 148 8.93 12.51 -22.28
CA TYR A 148 8.41 11.14 -22.32
C TYR A 148 9.04 10.31 -21.19
N LEU A 149 8.23 9.47 -20.54
CA LEU A 149 8.72 8.59 -19.48
C LEU A 149 9.20 7.28 -20.10
N VAL A 150 10.51 7.06 -20.03
CA VAL A 150 11.21 5.96 -20.70
C VAL A 150 12.02 5.15 -19.69
N ALA A 151 11.94 3.82 -19.76
CA ALA A 151 12.83 2.91 -19.05
C ALA A 151 13.78 2.24 -20.04
N PHE A 152 15.07 2.24 -19.72
CA PHE A 152 16.08 1.54 -20.51
C PHE A 152 16.33 0.16 -19.92
N ASP A 153 16.16 -0.87 -20.75
CA ASP A 153 16.38 -2.26 -20.38
C ASP A 153 17.81 -2.70 -20.77
N SER A 154 18.34 -2.21 -21.90
CA SER A 154 19.73 -2.43 -22.31
C SER A 154 20.29 -1.27 -23.13
N ILE A 155 21.60 -1.05 -23.00
CA ILE A 155 22.36 -0.08 -23.79
C ILE A 155 23.64 -0.75 -24.26
N GLU A 156 23.84 -0.80 -25.57
CA GLU A 156 25.05 -1.32 -26.22
C GLU A 156 25.74 -0.18 -26.95
N TYR A 157 27.03 -0.01 -26.67
CA TYR A 157 27.86 1.03 -27.27
C TYR A 157 28.93 0.39 -28.15
N SER A 158 29.09 0.91 -29.37
CA SER A 158 30.12 0.49 -30.30
C SER A 158 30.72 1.69 -31.02
N ARG A 159 32.04 1.70 -31.18
CA ARG A 159 32.73 2.71 -31.99
C ARG A 159 32.90 2.17 -33.40
N LEU A 160 32.55 2.97 -34.39
CA LEU A 160 32.76 2.67 -35.80
C LEU A 160 34.10 3.28 -36.24
N ASP A 161 34.82 2.60 -37.13
CA ASP A 161 36.14 3.03 -37.63
C ASP A 161 36.09 4.39 -38.37
N SER A 162 34.89 4.85 -38.74
CA SER A 162 34.63 6.13 -39.41
C SER A 162 34.65 7.36 -38.49
N GLY A 163 34.96 7.21 -37.20
CA GLY A 163 34.85 8.29 -36.20
C GLY A 163 33.44 8.51 -35.66
N PHE A 164 32.51 7.64 -36.06
CA PHE A 164 31.14 7.60 -35.55
C PHE A 164 31.01 6.64 -34.36
N VAL A 165 30.01 6.87 -33.54
CA VAL A 165 29.58 6.01 -32.47
C VAL A 165 28.20 5.48 -32.83
N ARG A 166 28.00 4.18 -32.62
CA ARG A 166 26.70 3.53 -32.67
C ARG A 166 26.27 3.10 -31.28
N VAL A 167 25.10 3.56 -30.86
CA VAL A 167 24.46 3.14 -29.61
C VAL A 167 23.12 2.49 -29.90
N GLN A 168 22.94 1.30 -29.37
CA GLN A 168 21.68 0.57 -29.44
C GLN A 168 21.05 0.51 -28.06
N ILE A 169 19.81 0.98 -27.97
CA ILE A 169 19.05 1.06 -26.73
C ILE A 169 17.80 0.20 -26.91
N SER A 170 17.58 -0.72 -25.99
CA SER A 170 16.29 -1.40 -25.86
C SER A 170 15.62 -0.92 -24.58
N GLY A 171 14.32 -0.69 -24.64
CA GLY A 171 13.61 -0.17 -23.48
C GLY A 171 12.10 -0.20 -23.67
N ARG A 172 11.41 0.52 -22.80
CA ARG A 172 9.95 0.71 -22.82
C ARG A 172 9.61 2.17 -22.60
N VAL A 173 8.65 2.65 -23.38
CA VAL A 173 8.01 3.96 -23.16
C VAL A 173 6.65 3.71 -22.52
N PHE A 174 6.35 4.45 -21.46
CA PHE A 174 5.11 4.29 -20.71
C PHE A 174 3.98 5.12 -21.31
N THR A 175 2.78 4.56 -21.27
CA THR A 175 1.54 5.18 -21.74
C THR A 175 0.44 5.01 -20.70
N LYS A 176 -0.58 5.86 -20.80
CA LYS A 176 -1.84 5.66 -20.07
C LYS A 176 -2.66 4.51 -20.66
#